data_AF-A0A833YG58-F1
#
_entry.id   AF-A0A833YG58-F1
#
_cell.length_a   1.000
_cell.length_b   1.000
_cell.length_c   1.000
_cell.angle_alpha   90.00
_cell.angle_beta   90.00
_cell.angle_gamma   90.00
#
_symmetry.space_group_name_H-M   'P 1'
#
loop_
_entity.id
_entity.type
_entity.pdbx_description
1 polymer ?
#
loop_
_entity_poly.entity_id
_entity_poly.type
_entity_poly.pdbx_seq_one_letter_code
_entity_poly.pdbx_strand_id
1 'polypeptide(L)'
;MPFSTFLFCINLFTFFFRPQHFIRMQIMRQSVITSTCKTRRRVFCLFRLGLVNMQKHAQFPQRFTKRCTPRDFYYIIEKSHLRNRPSKNLRVQYKWQIYGCPLRLDFKEKFHPLIELHNSEGFVEEVKANFIVWEIHGRDDYSFNTTMKKTGCLHEAQTWKSMTELNKDLPLEKVWGPENYRHCFSYAIGKPGDLNQPYEIINKSNYNHLVWPMYHTGMYVFQVKILDPNYSFCNFTAIFAIEVYGVIPSPSGYLVASFLFFLMLLFFSILVLSYFHYMRIYKQYIYEPQYKIRRRQKNS
;
A
#
# COMPACT_ATOMS: atom_id res chain seq x y z
N MET A 1 12.63 0.56 -63.05
CA MET A 1 12.94 -0.75 -63.67
C MET A 1 12.87 -1.83 -62.59
N PRO A 2 11.86 -2.70 -62.64
CA PRO A 2 12.02 -4.11 -62.36
C PRO A 2 11.84 -4.90 -63.67
N PHE A 3 12.69 -5.88 -63.93
CA PHE A 3 12.48 -6.94 -64.93
C PHE A 3 11.86 -8.14 -64.20
N SER A 4 10.64 -8.56 -64.55
CA SER A 4 10.28 -9.50 -65.62
C SER A 4 10.41 -10.97 -65.15
N THR A 5 9.28 -11.57 -64.73
CA THR A 5 8.58 -12.71 -65.38
C THR A 5 9.38 -14.01 -65.53
N PHE A 6 8.85 -15.10 -64.94
CA PHE A 6 8.72 -16.38 -65.64
C PHE A 6 7.44 -17.10 -65.18
N LEU A 7 6.63 -17.44 -66.18
CA LEU A 7 5.42 -18.24 -66.15
C LEU A 7 5.70 -19.48 -67.02
N PHE A 8 5.13 -20.64 -66.66
CA PHE A 8 4.63 -21.76 -67.51
C PHE A 8 4.66 -23.05 -66.66
N CYS A 9 3.53 -23.55 -66.15
CA CYS A 9 2.48 -24.37 -66.79
C CYS A 9 2.87 -25.84 -66.99
N ILE A 10 2.07 -26.77 -66.45
CA ILE A 10 1.46 -27.94 -67.12
C ILE A 10 0.35 -28.53 -66.22
N ASN A 11 -0.90 -28.34 -66.66
CA ASN A 11 -2.05 -29.29 -66.76
C ASN A 11 -1.89 -30.70 -66.11
N LEU A 12 -2.89 -31.38 -65.53
CA LEU A 12 -4.23 -31.73 -66.04
C LEU A 12 -4.98 -32.62 -64.99
N PHE A 13 -6.29 -32.82 -65.19
CA PHE A 13 -7.25 -33.73 -64.50
C PHE A 13 -7.96 -33.19 -63.24
N THR A 14 -9.10 -32.48 -63.39
CA THR A 14 -10.49 -32.98 -63.40
C THR A 14 -10.87 -33.91 -62.24
N PHE A 15 -11.73 -33.44 -61.32
CA PHE A 15 -13.14 -33.90 -61.21
C PHE A 15 -13.89 -33.14 -60.09
N PHE A 16 -14.94 -32.41 -60.52
CA PHE A 16 -16.27 -32.27 -59.92
C PHE A 16 -16.50 -31.73 -58.48
N PHE A 17 -17.20 -30.58 -58.47
CA PHE A 17 -18.30 -30.16 -57.58
C PHE A 17 -18.00 -29.66 -56.14
N ARG A 18 -18.01 -28.31 -56.03
CA ARG A 18 -18.63 -27.53 -54.94
C ARG A 18 -20.11 -27.96 -54.74
N PRO A 19 -20.79 -27.70 -53.59
CA PRO A 19 -20.68 -26.48 -52.78
C PRO A 19 -20.92 -26.58 -51.24
N GLN A 20 -20.75 -25.42 -50.58
CA GLN A 20 -21.32 -24.97 -49.30
C GLN A 20 -20.71 -25.50 -47.97
N HIS A 21 -19.74 -24.73 -47.45
CA HIS A 21 -19.38 -24.73 -46.04
C HIS A 21 -20.48 -24.07 -45.21
N PHE A 22 -21.23 -24.88 -44.47
CA PHE A 22 -22.03 -24.46 -43.32
C PHE A 22 -21.07 -24.39 -42.12
N ILE A 23 -20.73 -23.17 -41.67
CA ILE A 23 -19.98 -22.98 -40.42
C ILE A 23 -20.94 -23.29 -39.28
N ARG A 24 -20.79 -24.49 -38.69
CA ARG A 24 -21.52 -24.89 -37.50
C ARG A 24 -20.90 -24.13 -36.32
N MET A 25 -21.58 -23.09 -35.85
CA MET A 25 -21.37 -22.53 -34.52
C MET A 25 -21.52 -23.67 -33.51
N GLN A 26 -20.41 -24.13 -32.94
CA GLN A 26 -20.45 -24.89 -31.70
C GLN A 26 -20.82 -23.92 -30.58
N ILE A 27 -22.12 -23.81 -30.34
CA ILE A 27 -22.65 -23.34 -29.07
C ILE A 27 -22.12 -24.34 -28.03
N MET A 28 -21.14 -23.93 -27.23
CA MET A 28 -20.78 -24.59 -25.98
C MET A 28 -22.04 -24.58 -25.10
N ARG A 29 -22.80 -25.68 -25.17
CA ARG A 29 -23.90 -25.98 -24.29
C ARG A 29 -23.31 -26.03 -22.87
N GLN A 30 -23.52 -24.98 -22.08
CA GLN A 30 -23.24 -25.01 -20.65
C GLN A 30 -23.95 -26.23 -20.09
N SER A 31 -23.17 -27.23 -19.68
CA SER A 31 -23.66 -28.31 -18.84
C SER A 31 -24.10 -27.65 -17.54
N VAL A 32 -25.41 -27.46 -17.41
CA VAL A 32 -26.05 -27.20 -16.13
C VAL A 32 -25.80 -28.44 -15.27
N ILE A 33 -24.69 -28.44 -14.55
CA ILE A 33 -24.47 -29.37 -13.44
C ILE A 33 -25.31 -28.81 -12.30
N THR A 34 -26.57 -29.24 -12.26
CA THR A 34 -27.42 -29.19 -11.07
C THR A 34 -26.78 -30.06 -9.99
N SER A 35 -25.81 -29.50 -9.27
CA SER A 35 -25.43 -30.05 -7.97
C SER A 35 -26.53 -29.66 -6.98
N THR A 36 -27.53 -30.52 -6.88
CA THR A 36 -28.43 -30.52 -5.73
C THR A 36 -27.57 -30.72 -4.48
N CYS A 37 -27.49 -29.71 -3.63
CA CYS A 37 -26.70 -29.76 -2.40
C CYS A 37 -27.35 -30.70 -1.38
N LYS A 38 -27.16 -32.01 -1.57
CA LYS A 38 -27.37 -33.02 -0.52
C LYS A 38 -26.10 -33.08 0.32
N THR A 39 -25.99 -32.21 1.31
CA THR A 39 -25.60 -32.56 2.69
C THR A 39 -25.35 -31.30 3.49
N ARG A 40 -26.02 -31.20 4.64
CA ARG A 40 -25.78 -30.22 5.69
C ARG A 40 -24.48 -30.58 6.44
N ARG A 41 -23.35 -30.68 5.73
CA ARG A 41 -22.03 -30.72 6.38
C ARG A 41 -21.71 -29.28 6.78
N ARG A 42 -21.48 -29.03 8.07
CA ARG A 42 -20.94 -27.75 8.53
C ARG A 42 -19.53 -27.63 7.94
N VAL A 43 -19.40 -27.05 6.75
CA VAL A 43 -18.10 -26.74 6.17
C VAL A 43 -17.53 -25.61 7.01
N PHE A 44 -16.60 -25.94 7.90
CA PHE A 44 -15.80 -24.93 8.59
C PHE A 44 -14.79 -24.39 7.58
N CYS A 45 -15.13 -23.28 6.93
CA CYS A 45 -14.18 -22.54 6.09
C CYS A 45 -13.32 -21.67 7.00
N LEU A 46 -12.08 -22.08 7.22
CA LEU A 46 -11.07 -21.29 7.94
C LEU A 46 -10.23 -20.57 6.89
N PHE A 47 -10.11 -19.25 7.00
CA PHE A 47 -9.12 -18.53 6.20
C PHE A 47 -7.85 -18.36 7.01
N ARG A 48 -6.74 -18.78 6.42
CA ARG A 48 -5.42 -18.36 6.89
C ARG A 48 -4.89 -17.33 5.90
N LEU A 49 -4.24 -16.30 6.42
CA LEU A 49 -3.48 -15.42 5.55
C LEU A 49 -2.20 -16.14 5.13
N GLY A 50 -2.09 -16.33 3.83
CA GLY A 50 -0.81 -16.57 3.18
C GLY A 50 -0.01 -15.27 3.22
N LEU A 51 1.23 -15.33 3.67
CA LEU A 51 2.16 -14.21 3.64
C LEU A 51 3.23 -14.53 2.61
N VAL A 52 3.20 -13.88 1.45
CA VAL A 52 4.28 -13.97 0.46
C VAL A 52 4.96 -12.61 0.38
N ASN A 53 6.21 -12.55 0.84
CA ASN A 53 7.06 -11.38 0.67
C ASN A 53 7.68 -11.41 -0.73
N MET A 54 7.56 -10.33 -1.51
CA MET A 54 8.02 -10.19 -2.90
C MET A 54 9.55 -10.02 -3.05
N GLN A 55 10.36 -10.47 -2.09
CA GLN A 55 11.82 -10.37 -2.18
C GLN A 55 12.60 -11.69 -2.14
N LYS A 56 11.96 -12.86 -2.01
CA LYS A 56 12.67 -14.14 -2.18
C LYS A 56 11.78 -15.17 -2.87
N HIS A 57 12.33 -15.76 -3.92
CA HIS A 57 11.74 -16.81 -4.73
C HIS A 57 11.13 -17.94 -3.90
N ALA A 58 9.96 -18.39 -4.37
CA ALA A 58 9.39 -19.74 -4.25
C ALA A 58 9.90 -20.60 -3.08
N GLN A 59 9.19 -20.53 -1.96
CA GLN A 59 9.02 -21.68 -1.08
C GLN A 59 7.66 -21.58 -0.40
N PHE A 60 6.91 -22.69 -0.43
CA PHE A 60 5.68 -22.93 0.33
C PHE A 60 5.75 -22.32 1.75
N PRO A 61 4.60 -21.91 2.34
CA PRO A 61 4.56 -21.06 3.52
C PRO A 61 5.08 -21.79 4.76
N GLN A 62 6.41 -21.83 4.91
CA GLN A 62 7.07 -22.19 6.14
C GLN A 62 6.84 -21.06 7.15
N ARG A 63 5.84 -21.29 8.01
CA ARG A 63 6.08 -21.32 9.46
C ARG A 63 6.76 -20.05 9.98
N PHE A 64 5.99 -18.96 10.11
CA PHE A 64 6.35 -17.83 10.98
C PHE A 64 6.40 -18.32 12.45
N THR A 65 7.54 -18.92 12.81
CA THR A 65 7.92 -19.32 14.16
C THR A 65 9.16 -18.53 14.58
N LYS A 66 9.18 -17.22 14.31
CA LYS A 66 9.88 -16.32 15.24
C LYS A 66 9.03 -16.30 16.51
N ARG A 67 9.66 -16.48 17.68
CA ARG A 67 9.02 -16.73 18.98
C ARG A 67 8.02 -15.63 19.35
N CYS A 68 6.81 -15.75 18.84
CA CYS A 68 5.68 -14.92 19.23
C CYS A 68 5.14 -15.51 20.52
N THR A 69 5.55 -14.95 21.66
CA THR A 69 5.02 -15.39 22.96
C THR A 69 3.60 -14.86 23.11
N PRO A 70 2.61 -15.73 23.39
CA PRO A 70 1.25 -15.29 23.69
C PRO A 70 1.27 -14.33 24.87
N ARG A 71 0.94 -13.08 24.62
CA ARG A 71 0.85 -12.05 25.65
C ARG A 71 -0.27 -11.10 25.28
N ASP A 72 -1.17 -10.88 26.21
CA ASP A 72 -2.10 -9.77 26.13
C ASP A 72 -1.35 -8.51 26.56
N PHE A 73 -1.41 -7.49 25.73
CA PHE A 73 -0.79 -6.20 25.98
C PHE A 73 -1.72 -5.07 25.55
N TYR A 74 -1.41 -3.87 26.01
CA TYR A 74 -2.11 -2.67 25.56
C TYR A 74 -1.24 -1.88 24.62
N TYR A 75 -1.84 -1.31 23.59
CA TYR A 75 -1.20 -0.34 22.72
C TYR A 75 -2.09 0.90 22.60
N ILE A 76 -1.47 2.01 22.20
CA ILE A 76 -2.13 3.31 22.11
C ILE A 76 -2.15 3.72 20.64
N ILE A 77 -3.33 4.11 20.17
CA ILE A 77 -3.51 4.76 18.88
C ILE A 77 -3.69 6.26 19.15
N GLU A 78 -2.82 7.07 18.57
CA GLU A 78 -2.94 8.52 18.69
C GLU A 78 -4.21 9.02 18.02
N LYS A 79 -4.84 10.03 18.62
CA LYS A 79 -6.07 10.63 18.10
C LYS A 79 -5.96 11.15 16.67
N SER A 80 -4.77 11.58 16.27
CA SER A 80 -4.42 12.04 14.92
C SER A 80 -4.40 10.92 13.88
N HIS A 81 -4.49 9.65 14.27
CA HIS A 81 -4.49 8.51 13.32
C HIS A 81 -5.85 7.80 13.27
N LEU A 82 -6.87 8.34 13.94
CA LEU A 82 -8.22 7.80 13.98
C LEU A 82 -9.14 8.60 13.05
N ARG A 83 -10.02 7.92 12.29
CA ARG A 83 -10.95 8.54 11.30
C ARG A 83 -11.71 9.74 11.82
N ASN A 84 -12.28 9.62 13.02
CA ASN A 84 -13.13 10.64 13.62
C ASN A 84 -12.35 11.70 14.42
N ARG A 85 -11.01 11.63 14.43
CA ARG A 85 -10.11 12.57 15.11
C ARG A 85 -10.60 12.93 16.53
N PRO A 86 -10.80 11.95 17.43
CA PRO A 86 -11.35 12.20 18.75
C PRO A 86 -10.45 13.09 19.60
N SER A 87 -10.93 13.58 20.75
CA SER A 87 -10.15 14.47 21.61
C SER A 87 -9.00 13.76 22.36
N LYS A 88 -9.11 12.44 22.56
CA LYS A 88 -8.19 11.61 23.35
C LYS A 88 -7.67 10.43 22.53
N ASN A 89 -6.46 9.97 22.87
CA ASN A 89 -5.88 8.76 22.31
C ASN A 89 -6.70 7.52 22.71
N LEU A 90 -6.73 6.52 21.84
CA LEU A 90 -7.43 5.27 22.08
C LEU A 90 -6.45 4.24 22.65
N ARG A 91 -6.72 3.74 23.86
CA ARG A 91 -5.98 2.62 24.45
C ARG A 91 -6.71 1.32 24.12
N VAL A 92 -6.07 0.43 23.39
CA VAL A 92 -6.64 -0.84 22.92
C VAL A 92 -5.98 -2.01 23.62
N GLN A 93 -6.77 -2.98 24.06
CA GLN A 93 -6.29 -4.27 24.55
C GLN A 93 -6.12 -5.22 23.36
N TYR A 94 -4.90 -5.69 23.12
CA TYR A 94 -4.63 -6.69 22.10
C TYR A 94 -5.08 -8.06 22.60
N LYS A 95 -6.06 -8.67 21.91
CA LYS A 95 -6.60 -9.99 22.27
C LYS A 95 -5.89 -11.07 21.48
N TRP A 96 -4.85 -11.66 22.07
CA TRP A 96 -4.00 -12.64 21.37
C TRP A 96 -4.78 -13.84 20.80
N GLN A 97 -5.73 -14.35 21.59
CA GLN A 97 -6.54 -15.53 21.21
C GLN A 97 -7.38 -15.30 19.95
N ILE A 98 -7.68 -14.04 19.61
CA ILE A 98 -8.51 -13.67 18.47
C ILE A 98 -7.63 -13.20 17.30
N TYR A 99 -6.65 -12.36 17.57
CA TYR A 99 -5.86 -11.69 16.53
C TYR A 99 -4.60 -12.45 16.11
N GLY A 100 -4.18 -13.43 16.91
CA GLY A 100 -2.99 -14.23 16.65
C GLY A 100 -1.68 -13.49 16.92
N CYS A 101 -0.61 -13.91 16.24
CA CYS A 101 0.71 -13.28 16.31
C CYS A 101 0.79 -12.12 15.30
N PRO A 102 1.09 -10.88 15.73
CA PRO A 102 1.32 -9.78 14.82
C PRO A 102 2.49 -10.04 13.88
N LEU A 103 2.31 -9.74 12.60
CA LEU A 103 3.40 -9.72 11.63
C LEU A 103 4.21 -8.44 11.81
N ARG A 104 5.52 -8.57 12.06
CA ARG A 104 6.42 -7.42 12.17
C ARG A 104 6.96 -7.04 10.80
N LEU A 105 6.72 -5.81 10.38
CA LEU A 105 7.17 -5.26 9.09
C LEU A 105 7.95 -3.96 9.29
N ASP A 106 9.02 -3.76 8.53
CA ASP A 106 9.67 -2.46 8.44
C ASP A 106 8.75 -1.47 7.71
N PHE A 107 8.75 -0.19 8.09
CA PHE A 107 7.92 0.84 7.45
C PHE A 107 8.15 0.98 5.94
N LYS A 108 9.31 0.56 5.42
CA LYS A 108 9.60 0.54 3.97
C LYS A 108 8.99 -0.66 3.25
N GLU A 109 8.68 -1.73 3.97
CA GLU A 109 8.09 -2.94 3.40
C GLU A 109 6.60 -2.72 3.12
N LYS A 110 6.20 -3.00 1.87
CA LYS A 110 4.80 -2.98 1.46
C LYS A 110 4.20 -4.36 1.70
N PHE A 111 2.94 -4.42 2.10
CA PHE A 111 2.29 -5.68 2.42
C PHE A 111 1.15 -6.01 1.46
N HIS A 112 1.23 -7.14 0.77
CA HIS A 112 0.13 -7.68 -0.03
C HIS A 112 -0.51 -8.86 0.70
N PRO A 113 -1.73 -8.71 1.25
CA PRO A 113 -2.45 -9.81 1.87
C PRO A 113 -2.77 -10.88 0.83
N LEU A 114 -2.48 -12.15 1.13
CA LEU A 114 -2.99 -13.29 0.37
C LEU A 114 -3.93 -14.09 1.26
N ILE A 115 -5.05 -14.50 0.68
CA ILE A 115 -6.11 -15.21 1.40
C ILE A 115 -6.13 -16.65 0.92
N GLU A 116 -5.94 -17.58 1.84
CA GLU A 116 -6.05 -19.01 1.58
C GLU A 116 -7.35 -19.55 2.19
N LEU A 117 -8.14 -20.25 1.38
CA LEU A 117 -9.28 -21.02 1.84
C LEU A 117 -8.80 -22.37 2.36
N HIS A 118 -9.15 -22.70 3.61
CA HIS A 118 -8.93 -24.01 4.21
C HIS A 118 -10.26 -24.66 4.60
N ASN A 119 -10.35 -25.97 4.44
CA ASN A 119 -11.43 -26.81 4.95
C ASN A 119 -10.92 -27.66 6.13
N SER A 120 -11.73 -28.63 6.58
CA SER A 120 -11.34 -29.57 7.66
C SER A 120 -10.16 -30.48 7.31
N GLU A 121 -9.89 -30.68 6.02
CA GLU A 121 -8.83 -31.56 5.49
C GLU A 121 -7.55 -30.80 5.14
N GLY A 122 -7.59 -29.46 5.10
CA GLY A 122 -6.44 -28.59 4.92
C GLY A 122 -6.68 -27.48 3.90
N PHE A 123 -5.59 -27.04 3.26
CA PHE A 123 -5.61 -26.01 2.22
C PHE A 123 -6.46 -26.46 1.03
N VAL A 124 -7.35 -25.58 0.57
CA VAL A 124 -8.22 -25.81 -0.60
C VAL A 124 -7.69 -25.02 -1.79
N GLU A 125 -7.65 -23.69 -1.66
CA GLU A 125 -7.18 -22.80 -2.73
C GLU A 125 -6.77 -21.43 -2.20
N GLU A 126 -6.02 -20.68 -3.01
CA GLU A 126 -5.86 -19.24 -2.81
C GLU A 126 -7.03 -18.50 -3.45
N VAL A 127 -7.66 -17.61 -2.67
CA VAL A 127 -8.81 -16.82 -3.11
C VAL A 127 -8.38 -15.84 -4.19
N LYS A 128 -8.95 -15.99 -5.39
CA LYS A 128 -8.72 -15.10 -6.53
C LYS A 128 -9.68 -13.91 -6.58
N ALA A 129 -10.74 -13.96 -5.78
CA ALA A 129 -11.75 -12.93 -5.69
C ALA A 129 -11.21 -11.59 -5.16
N ASN A 130 -11.97 -10.54 -5.45
CA ASN A 130 -11.76 -9.22 -4.86
C ASN A 130 -12.15 -9.23 -3.38
N PHE A 131 -11.35 -8.59 -2.55
CA PHE A 131 -11.60 -8.42 -1.13
C PHE A 131 -11.18 -7.02 -0.66
N ILE A 132 -11.69 -6.64 0.49
CA ILE A 132 -11.38 -5.38 1.17
C ILE A 132 -10.77 -5.66 2.52
N VAL A 133 -9.97 -4.72 2.98
CA VAL A 133 -9.37 -4.72 4.31
C VAL A 133 -9.65 -3.39 5.00
N TRP A 134 -9.89 -3.42 6.30
CA TRP A 134 -10.04 -2.22 7.11
C TRP A 134 -9.49 -2.43 8.51
N GLU A 135 -8.97 -1.35 9.10
CA GLU A 135 -8.53 -1.37 10.49
C GLU A 135 -9.75 -1.27 11.43
N ILE A 136 -9.89 -2.24 12.34
CA ILE A 136 -11.10 -2.44 13.15
C ILE A 136 -11.26 -1.43 14.30
N HIS A 137 -10.17 -0.78 14.70
CA HIS A 137 -10.16 0.24 15.76
C HIS A 137 -10.30 1.66 15.19
N GLY A 138 -10.54 1.81 13.89
CA GLY A 138 -10.85 3.07 13.25
C GLY A 138 -9.61 3.85 12.79
N ARG A 139 -8.45 3.20 12.69
CA ARG A 139 -7.23 3.83 12.17
C ARG A 139 -7.35 4.12 10.65
N ASP A 140 -6.76 5.21 10.17
CA ASP A 140 -6.84 5.66 8.77
C ASP A 140 -5.54 6.25 8.19
N ASP A 141 -4.42 6.04 8.86
CA ASP A 141 -3.09 6.54 8.48
C ASP A 141 -2.32 5.60 7.54
N TYR A 142 -2.87 4.43 7.22
CA TYR A 142 -2.35 3.53 6.19
C TYR A 142 -2.94 3.88 4.81
N SER A 143 -2.27 3.44 3.75
CA SER A 143 -2.74 3.67 2.39
C SER A 143 -2.45 2.47 1.48
N PHE A 144 -2.71 2.64 0.19
CA PHE A 144 -2.47 1.65 -0.85
C PHE A 144 -1.47 2.17 -1.87
N ASN A 145 -0.59 1.30 -2.36
CA ASN A 145 0.48 1.69 -3.30
C ASN A 145 -0.03 1.99 -4.72
N THR A 146 -1.24 1.56 -5.06
CA THR A 146 -1.80 1.59 -6.40
C THR A 146 -3.03 2.49 -6.45
N THR A 147 -3.22 3.19 -7.55
CA THR A 147 -4.37 4.08 -7.78
C THR A 147 -5.39 3.43 -8.70
N MET A 148 -6.64 3.91 -8.68
CA MET A 148 -7.72 3.38 -9.53
C MET A 148 -7.31 3.41 -11.02
N LYS A 149 -6.65 4.49 -11.44
CA LYS A 149 -6.11 4.66 -12.80
C LYS A 149 -5.07 3.59 -13.16
N LYS A 150 -4.14 3.28 -12.25
CA LYS A 150 -3.10 2.24 -12.48
C LYS A 150 -3.69 0.85 -12.57
N THR A 151 -4.76 0.58 -11.83
CA THR A 151 -5.49 -0.69 -11.90
C THR A 151 -6.37 -0.81 -13.15
N GLY A 152 -6.57 0.27 -13.91
CA GLY A 152 -7.37 0.28 -15.14
C GLY A 152 -8.87 0.51 -14.89
N CYS A 153 -9.24 1.11 -13.76
CA CYS A 153 -10.61 1.54 -13.55
C CYS A 153 -11.01 2.58 -14.60
N LEU A 154 -12.23 2.44 -15.12
CA LEU A 154 -12.84 3.39 -16.06
C LEU A 154 -13.62 4.48 -15.33
N HIS A 155 -14.19 4.13 -14.18
CA HIS A 155 -14.92 5.01 -13.28
C HIS A 155 -14.36 4.95 -11.86
N GLU A 156 -14.75 5.91 -11.02
CA GLU A 156 -14.35 5.91 -9.62
C GLU A 156 -14.84 4.64 -8.92
N ALA A 157 -13.91 3.91 -8.31
CA ALA A 157 -14.20 2.72 -7.53
C ALA A 157 -14.75 3.12 -6.15
N GLN A 158 -15.49 2.19 -5.52
CA GLN A 158 -15.92 2.37 -4.14
C GLN A 158 -14.70 2.44 -3.20
N THR A 159 -14.82 3.28 -2.18
CA THR A 159 -13.82 3.47 -1.11
C THR A 159 -14.50 3.40 0.25
N TRP A 160 -13.77 3.11 1.31
CA TRP A 160 -14.30 3.11 2.67
C TRP A 160 -14.93 4.45 3.03
N LYS A 161 -14.34 5.56 2.58
CA LYS A 161 -14.89 6.90 2.78
C LYS A 161 -16.26 7.04 2.13
N SER A 162 -16.37 6.78 0.83
CA SER A 162 -17.65 6.90 0.11
C SER A 162 -18.71 5.92 0.64
N MET A 163 -18.32 4.69 0.96
CA MET A 163 -19.25 3.68 1.48
C MET A 163 -19.75 4.03 2.88
N THR A 164 -18.88 4.55 3.75
CA THR A 164 -19.27 4.98 5.11
C THR A 164 -20.15 6.23 5.07
N GLU A 165 -19.87 7.17 4.16
CA GLU A 165 -20.71 8.37 3.96
C GLU A 165 -22.11 8.03 3.44
N LEU A 166 -22.23 7.01 2.59
CA LEU A 166 -23.51 6.51 2.07
C LEU A 166 -24.30 5.69 3.11
N ASN A 167 -23.63 5.02 4.04
CA ASN A 167 -24.22 4.08 4.99
C ASN A 167 -23.91 4.45 6.45
N LYS A 168 -24.12 5.72 6.83
CA LYS A 168 -23.76 6.25 8.15
C LYS A 168 -24.43 5.53 9.33
N ASP A 169 -25.60 4.96 9.10
CA ASP A 169 -26.41 4.30 10.14
C ASP A 169 -25.99 2.83 10.37
N LEU A 170 -25.11 2.28 9.52
CA LEU A 170 -24.66 0.90 9.62
C LEU A 170 -23.33 0.77 10.36
N PRO A 171 -23.12 -0.32 11.13
CA PRO A 171 -21.81 -0.64 11.66
C PRO A 171 -20.82 -0.92 10.52
N LEU A 172 -19.54 -0.59 10.74
CA LEU A 172 -18.50 -0.64 9.71
C LEU A 172 -18.42 -1.98 8.96
N GLU A 173 -18.66 -3.12 9.64
CA GLU A 173 -18.61 -4.44 9.00
C GLU A 173 -19.73 -4.68 7.97
N LYS A 174 -20.82 -3.90 8.05
CA LYS A 174 -22.00 -3.98 7.16
C LYS A 174 -22.05 -2.84 6.13
N VAL A 175 -21.17 -1.85 6.25
CA VAL A 175 -21.12 -0.69 5.34
C VAL A 175 -20.75 -1.12 3.91
N TRP A 176 -19.82 -2.06 3.78
CA TRP A 176 -19.34 -2.52 2.48
C TRP A 176 -19.20 -4.03 2.45
N GLY A 177 -19.70 -4.67 1.40
CA GLY A 177 -19.65 -6.12 1.22
C GLY A 177 -20.11 -6.58 -0.16
N PRO A 178 -20.23 -7.90 -0.37
CA PRO A 178 -20.74 -8.47 -1.62
C PRO A 178 -22.11 -7.93 -2.05
N GLU A 179 -22.94 -7.59 -1.07
CA GLU A 179 -24.31 -7.09 -1.25
C GLU A 179 -24.40 -5.75 -2.01
N ASN A 180 -23.37 -4.91 -1.89
CA ASN A 180 -23.36 -3.57 -2.47
C ASN A 180 -22.10 -3.26 -3.29
N TYR A 181 -21.27 -4.28 -3.54
CA TYR A 181 -20.05 -4.16 -4.34
C TYR A 181 -20.34 -3.90 -5.81
N ARG A 182 -19.62 -2.94 -6.41
CA ARG A 182 -19.64 -2.63 -7.84
C ARG A 182 -18.21 -2.54 -8.36
N HIS A 183 -17.94 -3.21 -9.49
CA HIS A 183 -16.64 -3.15 -10.14
C HIS A 183 -16.49 -1.85 -10.95
N CYS A 184 -15.26 -1.31 -11.01
CA CYS A 184 -14.95 -0.05 -11.69
C CYS A 184 -14.60 -0.19 -13.20
N PHE A 185 -14.63 -1.41 -13.73
CA PHE A 185 -14.14 -1.73 -15.09
C PHE A 185 -15.21 -1.69 -16.18
N SER A 186 -16.47 -1.44 -15.82
CA SER A 186 -17.57 -1.41 -16.79
C SER A 186 -17.94 0.02 -17.17
N TYR A 187 -18.02 0.30 -18.48
CA TYR A 187 -18.46 1.61 -18.99
C TYR A 187 -19.87 2.01 -18.53
N ALA A 188 -20.75 1.03 -18.30
CA ALA A 188 -22.16 1.24 -17.96
C ALA A 188 -22.43 1.59 -16.48
N ILE A 189 -21.44 1.39 -15.58
CA ILE A 189 -21.64 1.50 -14.13
C ILE A 189 -20.53 2.37 -13.53
N GLY A 190 -20.89 3.56 -13.05
CA GLY A 190 -19.98 4.40 -12.27
C GLY A 190 -20.19 5.91 -12.50
N LYS A 191 -19.63 6.72 -11.60
CA LYS A 191 -19.52 8.16 -11.79
C LYS A 191 -18.14 8.47 -12.40
N PRO A 192 -18.04 9.38 -13.37
CA PRO A 192 -16.77 9.95 -13.75
C PRO A 192 -16.23 10.73 -12.54
N GLY A 193 -15.21 10.19 -11.88
CA GLY A 193 -14.63 10.74 -10.66
C GLY A 193 -13.11 10.73 -10.71
N ASP A 194 -12.46 10.97 -9.56
CA ASP A 194 -11.00 11.07 -9.50
C ASP A 194 -10.33 9.69 -9.44
N LEU A 195 -9.78 9.26 -10.57
CA LEU A 195 -9.07 7.98 -10.69
C LEU A 195 -7.66 7.99 -10.05
N ASN A 196 -7.19 9.13 -9.55
CA ASN A 196 -5.87 9.22 -8.89
C ASN A 196 -5.91 8.80 -7.43
N GLN A 197 -7.10 8.61 -6.86
CA GLN A 197 -7.26 8.10 -5.50
C GLN A 197 -6.67 6.69 -5.35
N PRO A 198 -6.24 6.31 -4.13
CA PRO A 198 -5.81 4.95 -3.83
C PRO A 198 -6.93 3.94 -4.15
N TYR A 199 -6.56 2.81 -4.76
CA TYR A 199 -7.48 1.71 -4.98
C TYR A 199 -7.51 0.85 -3.72
N GLU A 200 -8.67 0.71 -3.07
CA GLU A 200 -8.77 0.03 -1.76
C GLU A 200 -9.18 -1.45 -1.85
N ILE A 201 -9.44 -1.94 -3.06
CA ILE A 201 -9.82 -3.33 -3.31
C ILE A 201 -8.55 -4.11 -3.67
N ILE A 202 -8.34 -5.24 -3.01
CA ILE A 202 -7.20 -6.12 -3.26
C ILE A 202 -7.72 -7.42 -3.88
N ASN A 203 -6.93 -7.98 -4.79
CA ASN A 203 -7.09 -9.36 -5.25
C ASN A 203 -5.72 -9.97 -5.46
N LYS A 204 -5.66 -11.28 -5.67
CA LYS A 204 -4.40 -12.01 -5.85
C LYS A 204 -3.49 -11.43 -6.95
N SER A 205 -4.07 -10.88 -8.01
CA SER A 205 -3.35 -10.48 -9.21
C SER A 205 -3.04 -8.97 -9.29
N ASN A 206 -3.68 -8.14 -8.47
CA ASN A 206 -3.69 -6.69 -8.70
C ASN A 206 -2.51 -5.94 -8.06
N TYR A 207 -1.51 -6.66 -7.52
CA TYR A 207 -0.27 -6.12 -6.92
C TYR A 207 -0.51 -4.88 -6.04
N ASN A 208 -1.69 -4.79 -5.42
CA ASN A 208 -2.07 -3.69 -4.58
C ASN A 208 -1.64 -4.00 -3.15
N HIS A 209 -0.76 -3.17 -2.60
CA HIS A 209 -0.14 -3.39 -1.31
C HIS A 209 -0.56 -2.31 -0.33
N LEU A 210 -0.77 -2.71 0.91
CA LEU A 210 -0.81 -1.81 2.05
C LEU A 210 0.55 -1.15 2.24
N VAL A 211 0.52 0.15 2.46
CA VAL A 211 1.69 0.99 2.74
C VAL A 211 1.49 1.74 4.04
N TRP A 212 2.59 1.95 4.75
CA TRP A 212 2.61 2.47 6.10
C TRP A 212 3.13 3.91 6.13
N PRO A 213 2.70 4.72 7.10
CA PRO A 213 3.29 6.04 7.34
C PRO A 213 4.74 5.90 7.84
N MET A 214 5.60 6.83 7.43
CA MET A 214 7.04 6.77 7.72
C MET A 214 7.44 7.40 9.06
N TYR A 215 6.52 8.09 9.74
CA TYR A 215 6.81 9.01 10.84
C TYR A 215 6.43 8.47 12.23
N HIS A 216 5.86 7.27 12.33
CA HIS A 216 5.65 6.59 13.61
C HIS A 216 5.62 5.06 13.45
N THR A 217 5.85 4.35 14.55
CA THR A 217 5.54 2.92 14.63
C THR A 217 4.05 2.71 14.90
N GLY A 218 3.52 1.54 14.59
CA GLY A 218 2.09 1.31 14.75
C GLY A 218 1.70 -0.15 14.82
N MET A 219 0.76 -0.44 15.71
CA MET A 219 -0.03 -1.67 15.69
C MET A 219 -1.29 -1.44 14.86
N TYR A 220 -1.58 -2.37 13.96
CA TYR A 220 -2.76 -2.37 13.09
C TYR A 220 -3.45 -3.72 13.24
N VAL A 221 -4.77 -3.72 13.43
CA VAL A 221 -5.58 -4.94 13.40
C VAL A 221 -6.58 -4.81 12.26
N PHE A 222 -6.36 -5.59 11.21
CA PHE A 222 -7.16 -5.58 10.00
C PHE A 222 -8.18 -6.69 10.02
N GLN A 223 -9.37 -6.37 9.55
CA GLN A 223 -10.36 -7.36 9.15
C GLN A 223 -10.48 -7.37 7.64
N VAL A 224 -10.69 -8.57 7.10
CA VAL A 224 -10.81 -8.88 5.69
C VAL A 224 -12.25 -9.28 5.40
N LYS A 225 -12.79 -8.85 4.27
CA LYS A 225 -14.09 -9.33 3.74
C LYS A 225 -13.99 -9.54 2.25
N ILE A 226 -14.39 -10.71 1.77
CA ILE A 226 -14.48 -11.02 0.35
C ILE A 226 -15.69 -10.28 -0.24
N LEU A 227 -15.54 -9.70 -1.43
CA LEU A 227 -16.57 -8.94 -2.13
C LEU A 227 -17.28 -9.72 -3.24
N ASP A 228 -16.72 -10.86 -3.66
CA ASP A 228 -17.29 -11.65 -4.75
C ASP A 228 -18.53 -12.46 -4.28
N PRO A 229 -19.70 -12.28 -4.91
CA PRO A 229 -20.91 -13.03 -4.59
C PRO A 229 -20.80 -14.54 -4.80
N ASN A 230 -19.89 -15.04 -5.63
CA ASN A 230 -19.68 -16.48 -5.82
C ASN A 230 -19.08 -17.13 -4.56
N TYR A 231 -18.45 -16.32 -3.71
CA TYR A 231 -17.97 -16.71 -2.39
C TYR A 231 -19.03 -16.42 -1.30
N SER A 232 -20.34 -16.39 -1.62
CA SER A 232 -21.40 -16.02 -0.66
C SER A 232 -21.86 -17.12 0.30
N PHE A 233 -21.38 -18.36 0.15
CA PHE A 233 -21.91 -19.50 0.92
C PHE A 233 -21.57 -19.46 2.43
N CYS A 234 -20.62 -18.63 2.85
CA CYS A 234 -20.24 -18.43 4.25
C CYS A 234 -19.79 -16.98 4.48
N ASN A 235 -19.93 -16.49 5.72
CA ASN A 235 -19.56 -15.12 6.08
C ASN A 235 -18.02 -15.02 6.19
N PHE A 236 -17.36 -14.89 5.03
CA PHE A 236 -15.92 -15.00 4.90
C PHE A 236 -15.21 -13.74 5.39
N THR A 237 -14.88 -13.77 6.69
CA THR A 237 -14.07 -12.76 7.32
C THR A 237 -12.84 -13.38 7.96
N ALA A 238 -11.72 -12.67 7.89
CA ALA A 238 -10.47 -13.05 8.53
C ALA A 238 -9.90 -11.83 9.25
N ILE A 239 -9.14 -12.06 10.31
CA ILE A 239 -8.49 -10.99 11.08
C ILE A 239 -7.01 -11.25 11.12
N PHE A 240 -6.21 -10.19 11.02
CA PHE A 240 -4.78 -10.24 11.21
C PHE A 240 -4.24 -8.96 11.79
N ALA A 241 -3.06 -9.07 12.41
CA ALA A 241 -2.38 -7.94 13.00
C ALA A 241 -1.02 -7.71 12.36
N ILE A 242 -0.66 -6.44 12.25
CA ILE A 242 0.65 -5.99 11.77
C ILE A 242 1.24 -5.02 12.79
N GLU A 243 2.50 -5.24 13.14
CA GLU A 243 3.34 -4.31 13.87
C GLU A 243 4.33 -3.68 12.89
N VAL A 244 4.16 -2.39 12.61
CA VAL A 244 5.10 -1.64 11.78
C VAL A 244 6.17 -1.03 12.68
N TYR A 245 7.44 -1.30 12.37
CA TYR A 245 8.59 -0.74 13.05
C TYR A 245 9.47 0.09 12.11
N GLY A 246 10.36 0.88 12.73
CA GLY A 246 11.22 1.82 12.02
C GLY A 246 10.49 3.14 11.78
N VAL A 247 11.24 4.23 11.91
CA VAL A 247 10.73 5.59 11.78
C VAL A 247 11.79 6.40 11.08
N ILE A 248 11.40 7.24 10.13
CA ILE A 248 12.25 8.34 9.66
C ILE A 248 11.95 9.52 10.60
N PRO A 249 12.82 9.84 11.55
CA PRO A 249 12.62 11.02 12.37
C PRO A 249 12.62 12.23 11.44
N SER A 250 11.49 12.94 11.35
CA SER A 250 11.48 14.24 10.71
C SER A 250 12.29 15.18 11.61
N PRO A 251 13.30 15.88 11.08
CA PRO A 251 14.05 16.82 11.89
C PRO A 251 13.09 17.92 12.35
N SER A 252 12.98 18.13 13.66
CA SER A 252 12.09 19.17 14.16
C SER A 252 12.58 20.53 13.62
N GLY A 253 11.65 21.35 13.11
CA GLY A 253 12.00 22.66 12.55
C GLY A 253 12.79 23.52 13.54
N TYR A 254 12.51 23.39 14.84
CA TYR A 254 13.25 24.06 15.91
C TYR A 254 14.70 23.59 16.03
N LEU A 255 14.98 22.28 15.95
CA LEU A 255 16.35 21.78 15.98
C LEU A 255 17.14 22.26 14.76
N VAL A 256 16.52 22.24 13.58
CA VAL A 256 17.15 22.74 12.34
C VAL A 256 17.44 24.24 12.46
N ALA A 257 16.45 25.04 12.88
CA ALA A 257 16.61 26.48 13.05
C ALA A 257 17.66 26.83 14.11
N SER A 258 17.67 26.11 15.24
CA SER A 258 18.66 26.30 16.30
C SER A 258 20.08 25.99 15.80
N PHE A 259 20.26 24.88 15.09
CA PHE A 259 21.56 24.52 14.53
C PHE A 259 22.05 25.55 13.49
N LEU A 260 21.17 26.02 12.61
CA LEU A 260 21.50 27.08 11.65
C LEU A 260 21.86 28.39 12.35
N PHE A 261 21.15 28.74 13.42
CA PHE A 261 21.45 29.93 14.22
C PHE A 261 22.82 29.84 14.90
N PHE A 262 23.16 28.68 15.48
CA PHE A 262 24.49 28.44 16.05
C PHE A 262 25.60 28.54 15.00
N LEU A 263 25.41 27.97 13.81
CA LEU A 263 26.37 28.08 12.72
C LEU A 263 26.58 29.53 12.26
N MET A 264 25.48 30.30 12.16
CA MET A 264 25.54 31.71 11.80
C MET A 264 26.29 32.52 12.85
N LEU A 265 26.00 32.32 14.15
CA LEU A 265 26.73 32.98 15.24
C LEU A 265 28.22 32.62 15.24
N LEU A 266 28.55 31.35 15.02
CA LEU A 266 29.93 30.90 14.95
C LEU A 266 30.66 31.56 13.79
N PHE A 267 30.04 31.62 12.60
CA PHE A 267 30.59 32.33 11.45
C PHE A 267 30.83 33.81 11.72
N PHE A 268 29.85 34.52 12.29
CA PHE A 268 30.00 35.93 12.67
C PHE A 268 31.10 36.13 13.71
N SER A 269 31.19 35.26 14.72
CA SER A 269 32.23 35.35 15.74
C SER A 269 33.63 35.21 15.13
N ILE A 270 33.83 34.27 14.20
CA ILE A 270 35.11 34.07 13.49
C ILE A 270 35.43 35.31 12.64
N LEU A 271 34.43 35.88 11.95
CA LEU A 271 34.61 37.06 11.11
C LEU A 271 34.99 38.29 11.93
N VAL A 272 34.35 38.49 13.08
CA VAL A 272 34.66 39.59 14.00
C VAL A 272 36.06 39.41 14.61
N LEU A 273 36.39 38.20 15.08
CA LEU A 273 37.71 37.90 15.64
C LEU A 273 38.82 38.06 14.59
N SER A 274 38.59 37.60 13.37
CA SER A 274 39.57 37.75 12.27
C SER A 274 39.75 39.21 11.88
N TYR A 275 38.67 40.01 11.85
CA TYR A 275 38.74 41.44 11.61
C TYR A 275 39.57 42.16 12.69
N PHE A 276 39.29 41.89 13.97
CA PHE A 276 40.07 42.51 15.06
C PHE A 276 41.54 42.06 15.04
N HIS A 277 41.80 40.79 14.73
CA HIS A 277 43.16 40.29 14.56
C HIS A 277 43.89 40.99 13.41
N TYR A 278 43.23 41.11 12.26
CA TYR A 278 43.74 41.86 11.10
C TYR A 278 44.02 43.32 11.46
N MET A 279 43.08 44.00 12.12
CA MET A 279 43.26 45.39 12.56
C MET A 279 44.43 45.56 13.53
N ARG A 280 44.64 44.59 14.43
CA ARG A 280 45.79 44.59 15.34
C ARG A 280 47.12 44.50 14.58
N ILE A 281 47.21 43.58 13.61
CA ILE A 281 48.38 43.45 12.73
C ILE A 281 48.56 44.74 11.91
N TYR A 282 47.52 45.20 11.22
CA TYR A 282 47.56 46.40 10.39
C TYR A 282 48.06 47.64 11.17
N LYS A 283 47.57 47.84 12.41
CA LYS A 283 48.02 48.92 13.28
C LYS A 283 49.51 48.81 13.66
N GLN A 284 49.98 47.61 13.97
CA GLN A 284 51.38 47.36 14.33
C GLN A 284 52.34 47.56 13.16
N TYR A 285 51.98 47.09 11.96
CA TYR A 285 52.90 47.07 10.82
C TYR A 285 52.83 48.30 9.91
N ILE A 286 51.72 49.04 9.88
CA ILE A 286 51.55 50.18 8.96
C ILE A 286 51.48 51.52 9.72
N TYR A 287 50.64 51.63 10.75
CA TYR A 287 50.43 52.92 11.44
C TYR A 287 51.59 53.35 12.35
N GLU A 288 52.07 52.46 13.22
CA GLU A 288 53.18 52.79 14.13
C GLU A 288 54.49 53.19 13.43
N PRO A 289 54.96 52.47 12.40
CA PRO A 289 56.18 52.86 11.70
C PRO A 289 56.02 54.19 10.97
N GLN A 290 54.88 54.45 10.30
CA GLN A 290 54.63 55.73 9.63
C GLN A 290 54.54 56.90 10.62
N TYR A 291 53.90 56.73 11.79
CA TYR A 291 53.86 57.76 12.83
C TYR A 291 55.25 58.08 13.37
N LYS A 292 56.09 57.07 13.64
CA LYS A 292 57.46 57.26 14.11
C LYS A 292 58.33 58.00 13.08
N ILE A 293 58.20 57.68 11.79
CA ILE A 293 58.92 58.38 10.71
C ILE A 293 58.48 59.85 10.64
N ARG A 294 57.16 60.12 10.67
CA ARG A 294 56.61 61.48 10.59
C ARG A 294 56.98 62.35 11.80
N ARG A 295 57.06 61.75 13.00
CA ARG A 295 57.50 62.46 14.22
C ARG A 295 58.99 62.82 14.18
N ARG A 296 59.84 61.95 13.62
CA ARG A 296 61.27 62.25 13.41
C ARG A 296 61.48 63.39 12.42
N GLN A 297 60.69 63.46 11.34
CA GLN A 297 60.76 64.57 10.38
C GLN A 297 60.30 65.93 10.94
N LYS A 298 59.46 65.95 11.98
CA LYS A 298 58.94 67.20 12.58
C LYS A 298 59.83 67.76 13.70
N ASN A 299 60.78 66.95 14.19
CA ASN A 299 61.69 67.28 15.28
C ASN A 299 63.14 67.47 14.79
N SER A 300 63.37 67.44 13.47
CA SER A 300 64.62 67.78 12.79
C SER A 300 64.44 69.09 12.04
#